data_AF-F3NIN2-F1
#
_entry.id   AF-F3NIN2-F1
#
_cell.length_a   1.000
_cell.length_b   1.000
_cell.length_c   1.000
_cell.angle_alpha   90.00
_cell.angle_beta   90.00
_cell.angle_gamma   90.00
#
_symmetry.space_group_name_H-M   'P 1'
#
loop_
_entity.id
_entity.type
_entity.pdbx_description
1 polymer ?
#
loop_
_entity_poly.entity_id
_entity_poly.type
_entity_poly.pdbx_seq_one_letter_code
_entity_poly.pdbx_strand_id
1 'polypeptide(L)'
;MEERTDPADDVTTGTGRPTGTTEQPRTGSRPGPAPRPDPGRLHTALGCLTAPVAGVTGFVTWLRGATPGVRGAFEGERDLTLLYLELPLLLFGFPLLALAAWSLTDAVLRRDRRTTPATRTTVPALAATVVLALLTWAATAWLDLRVAPFTHPD
;
A
#
# COMPACT_ATOMS: atom_id res chain seq x y z
N MET A 1 -52.39 55.01 -13.40
CA MET A 1 -51.33 54.29 -14.12
C MET A 1 -51.86 52.87 -14.32
N GLU A 2 -52.59 52.71 -15.42
CA GLU A 2 -53.19 51.45 -15.88
C GLU A 2 -52.10 50.46 -16.28
N GLU A 3 -52.23 49.19 -15.87
CA GLU A 3 -51.67 48.09 -16.65
C GLU A 3 -52.52 46.81 -16.48
N ARG A 4 -53.52 46.74 -17.35
CA ARG A 4 -53.89 45.63 -18.24
C ARG A 4 -53.87 44.18 -17.69
N THR A 5 -55.08 43.63 -17.61
CA THR A 5 -55.45 42.20 -17.56
C THR A 5 -55.32 41.47 -18.91
N ASP A 6 -54.76 40.24 -18.85
CA ASP A 6 -55.12 38.96 -19.55
C ASP A 6 -55.08 38.89 -21.11
N PRO A 7 -55.18 37.70 -21.79
CA PRO A 7 -55.22 36.28 -21.34
C PRO A 7 -54.48 35.24 -22.24
N ALA A 8 -54.63 33.96 -21.85
CA ALA A 8 -54.85 32.75 -22.68
C ALA A 8 -53.70 32.05 -23.46
N ASP A 9 -53.57 30.75 -23.12
CA ASP A 9 -53.53 29.56 -23.97
C ASP A 9 -52.71 29.58 -25.28
N ASP A 10 -51.72 28.67 -25.34
CA ASP A 10 -51.53 27.90 -26.57
C ASP A 10 -51.24 26.42 -26.29
N VAL A 11 -52.16 25.60 -26.78
CA VAL A 11 -52.10 24.15 -26.91
C VAL A 11 -51.37 23.87 -28.21
N THR A 12 -50.30 23.07 -28.17
CA THR A 12 -49.92 22.33 -29.37
C THR A 12 -49.48 20.90 -29.04
N THR A 13 -50.44 20.02 -29.30
CA THR A 13 -50.33 18.60 -29.58
C THR A 13 -49.22 18.36 -30.62
N GLY A 14 -48.18 17.63 -30.23
CA GLY A 14 -47.11 17.18 -31.12
C GLY A 14 -46.97 15.66 -31.10
N THR A 15 -47.95 14.98 -31.67
CA THR A 15 -47.92 13.53 -31.94
C THR A 15 -46.91 13.25 -33.05
N GLY A 16 -45.84 12.53 -32.74
CA GLY A 16 -44.86 12.12 -33.74
C GLY A 16 -43.80 11.20 -33.16
N ARG A 17 -44.15 9.95 -32.86
CA ARG A 17 -43.18 8.90 -32.51
C ARG A 17 -42.78 8.18 -33.79
N PRO A 18 -41.60 8.42 -34.38
CA PRO A 18 -41.11 7.61 -35.47
C PRO A 18 -40.73 6.22 -34.94
N THR A 19 -41.44 5.20 -35.43
CA THR A 19 -40.98 3.82 -35.51
C THR A 19 -39.80 3.75 -36.47
N GLY A 20 -38.62 4.13 -35.97
CA GLY A 20 -37.34 3.82 -36.58
C GLY A 20 -36.77 2.59 -35.90
N THR A 21 -37.11 1.40 -36.40
CA THR A 21 -36.35 0.18 -36.13
C THR A 21 -35.01 0.35 -36.84
N THR A 22 -34.09 1.09 -36.24
CA THR A 22 -32.71 1.12 -36.70
C THR A 22 -32.10 -0.21 -36.27
N GLU A 23 -32.19 -1.17 -37.18
CA GLU A 23 -31.42 -2.40 -37.16
C GLU A 23 -29.95 -1.98 -37.09
N GLN A 24 -29.44 -1.91 -35.87
CA GLN A 24 -28.06 -1.53 -35.60
C GLN A 24 -27.21 -2.68 -36.14
N PRO A 25 -26.37 -2.45 -37.18
CA PRO A 25 -25.55 -3.50 -37.73
C PRO A 25 -24.65 -3.98 -36.61
N ARG A 26 -24.72 -5.28 -36.29
CA ARG A 26 -23.75 -5.97 -35.44
C ARG A 26 -22.40 -5.91 -36.14
N THR A 27 -21.74 -4.77 -36.02
CA THR A 27 -20.33 -4.61 -36.34
C THR A 27 -19.60 -5.55 -35.40
N GLY A 28 -18.98 -6.56 -36.01
CA GLY A 28 -18.22 -7.58 -35.30
C GLY A 28 -17.33 -6.94 -34.25
N SER A 29 -17.45 -7.45 -33.02
CA SER A 29 -16.64 -7.10 -31.88
C SER A 29 -15.17 -7.32 -32.23
N ARG A 30 -14.51 -6.29 -32.78
CA ARG A 30 -13.06 -6.27 -32.86
C ARG A 30 -12.56 -6.50 -31.42
N PRO A 31 -11.68 -7.48 -31.17
CA PRO A 31 -11.03 -7.60 -29.88
C PRO A 31 -10.39 -6.25 -29.57
N GLY A 32 -10.95 -5.53 -28.58
CA GLY A 32 -10.39 -4.27 -28.14
C GLY A 32 -8.93 -4.50 -27.69
N PRO A 33 -8.05 -3.51 -27.86
CA PRO A 33 -6.68 -3.63 -27.35
C PRO A 33 -6.74 -4.01 -25.86
N ALA A 34 -5.93 -4.99 -25.46
CA ALA A 34 -5.90 -5.48 -24.09
C ALA A 34 -5.76 -4.30 -23.11
N PRO A 35 -6.51 -4.30 -21.99
CA PRO A 35 -6.47 -3.20 -21.03
C PRO A 35 -5.03 -3.00 -20.57
N ARG A 36 -4.46 -1.82 -20.83
CA ARG A 36 -3.16 -1.45 -20.26
C ARG A 36 -3.34 -1.34 -18.74
N PRO A 37 -2.39 -1.86 -17.96
CA PRO A 37 -2.47 -1.75 -16.51
C PRO A 37 -2.47 -0.28 -16.10
N ASP A 38 -3.51 0.14 -15.36
CA ASP A 38 -3.62 1.49 -14.83
C ASP A 38 -2.47 1.75 -13.84
N PRO A 39 -1.59 2.74 -14.09
CA PRO A 39 -0.45 3.01 -13.20
C PRO A 39 -0.91 3.40 -11.78
N GLY A 40 -2.11 3.97 -11.63
CA GLY A 40 -2.72 4.24 -10.34
C GLY A 40 -3.07 2.98 -9.53
N ARG A 41 -3.56 1.91 -10.20
CA ARG A 41 -3.85 0.63 -9.54
C ARG A 41 -2.59 -0.05 -9.03
N LEU A 42 -1.51 0.01 -9.81
CA LEU A 42 -0.22 -0.56 -9.42
C LEU A 42 0.36 0.14 -8.18
N HIS A 43 0.28 1.47 -8.10
CA HIS A 43 0.72 2.22 -6.93
C HIS A 43 -0.05 1.79 -5.67
N THR A 44 -1.38 1.71 -5.75
CA THR A 44 -2.23 1.29 -4.61
C THR A 44 -1.96 -0.16 -4.21
N ALA A 45 -1.81 -1.06 -5.17
CA ALA A 45 -1.50 -2.46 -4.90
C ALA A 45 -0.12 -2.62 -4.22
N LEU A 46 0.90 -1.91 -4.70
CA LEU A 46 2.24 -1.91 -4.10
C LEU A 46 2.23 -1.36 -2.67
N GLY A 47 1.54 -0.23 -2.43
CA GLY A 47 1.37 0.30 -1.08
C GLY A 47 0.65 -0.69 -0.15
N CYS A 48 -0.39 -1.36 -0.64
CA CYS A 48 -1.12 -2.37 0.12
C CYS A 48 -0.25 -3.59 0.47
N LEU A 49 0.58 -4.06 -0.45
CA LEU A 49 1.50 -5.19 -0.23
C LEU A 49 2.69 -4.84 0.69
N THR A 50 3.03 -3.55 0.82
CA THR A 50 4.18 -3.12 1.62
C THR A 50 4.02 -3.50 3.10
N ALA A 51 2.83 -3.32 3.66
CA ALA A 51 2.56 -3.62 5.06
C ALA A 51 2.70 -5.12 5.41
N PRO A 52 2.01 -6.06 4.73
CA PRO A 52 2.17 -7.48 5.05
C PRO A 52 3.58 -7.99 4.78
N VAL A 53 4.26 -7.52 3.71
CA VAL A 53 5.65 -7.90 3.43
C VAL A 53 6.56 -7.44 4.56
N ALA A 54 6.48 -6.18 4.99
CA ALA A 54 7.29 -5.65 6.07
C ALA A 54 7.02 -6.36 7.41
N GLY A 55 5.76 -6.68 7.71
CA GLY A 55 5.39 -7.46 8.90
C GLY A 55 5.98 -8.88 8.88
N VAL A 56 5.89 -9.58 7.74
CA VAL A 56 6.51 -10.91 7.58
C VAL A 56 8.02 -10.82 7.72
N THR A 57 8.67 -9.80 7.15
CA THR A 57 10.11 -9.58 7.30
C THR A 57 10.49 -9.34 8.76
N GLY A 58 9.77 -8.49 9.49
CA GLY A 58 10.01 -8.25 10.92
C GLY A 58 9.86 -9.54 11.75
N PHE A 59 8.83 -10.33 11.47
CA PHE A 59 8.60 -11.62 12.13
C PHE A 59 9.71 -12.65 11.84
N VAL A 60 10.15 -12.78 10.58
CA VAL A 60 11.23 -13.69 10.20
C VAL A 60 12.56 -13.28 10.83
N THR A 61 12.86 -11.98 10.85
CA THR A 61 14.06 -11.45 11.50
C THR A 61 14.06 -11.75 12.99
N TRP A 62 12.94 -11.51 13.67
CA TRP A 62 12.76 -11.90 15.06
C TRP A 62 12.95 -13.41 15.26
N LEU A 63 12.27 -14.24 14.46
CA LEU A 63 12.32 -15.69 14.60
C LEU A 63 13.75 -16.23 14.46
N ARG A 64 14.54 -15.69 13.54
CA ARG A 64 15.95 -16.12 13.38
C ARG A 64 16.84 -15.66 14.52
N GLY A 65 16.74 -14.40 14.94
CA GLY A 65 17.64 -13.83 15.95
C GLY A 65 17.26 -14.19 17.38
N ALA A 66 15.97 -14.18 17.73
CA ALA A 66 15.50 -14.31 19.12
C ALA A 66 15.34 -15.77 19.59
N THR A 67 15.31 -16.75 18.69
CA THR A 67 15.09 -18.17 19.03
C THR A 67 16.02 -18.70 20.14
N PRO A 68 17.35 -18.44 20.12
CA PRO A 68 18.24 -18.95 21.16
C PRO A 68 17.93 -18.37 22.56
N GLY A 69 17.69 -17.06 22.67
CA GLY A 69 17.38 -16.41 23.96
C GLY A 69 15.99 -16.74 24.52
N VAL A 70 15.01 -17.07 23.66
CA VAL A 70 13.66 -17.45 24.08
C VAL A 70 13.58 -18.93 24.50
N ARG A 71 14.32 -19.82 23.84
CA ARG A 71 14.35 -21.26 24.21
C ARG A 71 15.06 -21.49 25.54
N GLY A 72 15.93 -20.56 25.93
CA GLY A 72 16.66 -20.55 27.20
C GLY A 72 18.11 -20.95 27.03
N ALA A 73 18.96 -20.42 27.90
CA ALA A 73 20.39 -20.73 27.96
C ALA A 73 20.72 -21.66 29.13
N PHE A 74 22.01 -21.91 29.35
CA PHE A 74 22.50 -22.68 30.49
C PHE A 74 21.85 -22.17 31.79
N GLU A 75 21.35 -23.10 32.61
CA GLU A 75 20.48 -22.92 33.81
C GLU A 75 18.97 -22.72 33.59
N GLY A 76 18.50 -22.60 32.34
CA GLY A 76 17.07 -22.45 32.03
C GLY A 76 16.57 -21.01 32.12
N GLU A 77 17.48 -20.05 32.29
CA GLU A 77 17.20 -18.63 32.24
C GLU A 77 16.72 -18.24 30.82
N ARG A 78 15.54 -17.62 30.74
CA ARG A 78 14.90 -17.20 29.48
C ARG A 78 14.68 -15.71 29.48
N ASP A 79 15.09 -15.03 28.42
CA ASP A 79 14.78 -13.60 28.25
C ASP A 79 13.39 -13.44 27.61
N LEU A 80 12.36 -13.31 28.45
CA LEU A 80 10.99 -13.04 28.01
C LEU A 80 10.83 -11.65 27.37
N THR A 81 11.79 -10.74 27.56
CA THR A 81 11.80 -9.42 26.92
C THR A 81 11.87 -9.56 25.39
N LEU A 82 12.61 -10.56 24.90
CA LEU A 82 12.65 -10.90 23.48
C LEU A 82 11.26 -11.26 22.94
N LEU A 83 10.42 -11.88 23.75
CA LEU A 83 9.06 -12.25 23.34
C LEU A 83 8.07 -11.10 23.51
N TYR A 84 8.07 -10.41 24.65
CA TYR A 84 7.04 -9.41 24.96
C TYR A 84 7.34 -8.02 24.43
N LEU A 85 8.59 -7.69 24.19
CA LEU A 85 9.00 -6.35 23.75
C LEU A 85 9.50 -6.38 22.31
N GLU A 86 10.44 -7.26 21.97
CA GLU A 86 11.03 -7.29 20.63
C GLU A 86 10.06 -7.83 19.56
N LEU A 87 9.24 -8.84 19.86
CA LEU A 87 8.26 -9.36 18.89
C LEU A 87 7.25 -8.30 18.46
N PRO A 88 6.49 -7.63 19.36
CA PRO A 88 5.55 -6.60 18.92
C PRO A 88 6.27 -5.41 18.29
N LEU A 89 7.46 -5.04 18.80
CA LEU A 89 8.24 -3.95 18.23
C LEU A 89 8.66 -4.23 16.78
N LEU A 90 9.17 -5.42 16.47
CA LEU A 90 9.58 -5.79 15.11
C LEU A 90 8.37 -6.05 14.21
N LEU A 91 7.32 -6.71 14.74
CA LEU A 91 6.12 -7.06 13.99
C LEU A 91 5.33 -5.82 13.56
N PHE A 92 5.21 -4.80 14.41
CA PHE A 92 4.47 -3.57 14.11
C PHE A 92 5.36 -2.41 13.68
N GLY A 93 6.60 -2.33 14.19
CA GLY A 93 7.54 -1.25 13.86
C GLY A 93 8.00 -1.29 12.40
N PHE A 94 8.29 -2.48 11.86
CA PHE A 94 8.70 -2.64 10.46
C PHE A 94 7.62 -2.15 9.48
N PRO A 95 6.36 -2.60 9.55
CA PRO A 95 5.33 -2.10 8.66
C PRO A 95 5.02 -0.62 8.88
N LEU A 96 5.01 -0.12 10.13
CA LEU A 96 4.79 1.30 10.40
C LEU A 96 5.86 2.17 9.74
N LEU A 97 7.14 1.82 9.88
CA LEU A 97 8.26 2.58 9.30
C LEU A 97 8.31 2.47 7.78
N ALA A 98 8.01 1.29 7.22
CA ALA A 98 7.93 1.11 5.77
C ALA A 98 6.80 1.95 5.16
N LEU A 99 5.62 1.99 5.79
CA LEU A 99 4.49 2.83 5.37
C LEU A 99 4.78 4.32 5.58
N ALA A 100 5.45 4.70 6.67
CA ALA A 100 5.89 6.07 6.91
C ALA A 100 6.85 6.54 5.81
N ALA A 101 7.84 5.72 5.45
CA ALA A 101 8.76 6.02 4.36
C ALA A 101 8.05 6.12 3.00
N TRP A 102 7.14 5.19 2.70
CA TRP A 102 6.32 5.23 1.49
C TRP A 102 5.47 6.51 1.42
N SER A 103 4.71 6.81 2.47
CA SER A 103 3.81 7.97 2.53
C SER A 103 4.56 9.29 2.49
N LEU A 104 5.73 9.39 3.14
CA LEU A 104 6.58 10.57 3.09
C LEU A 104 7.13 10.80 1.68
N THR A 105 7.65 9.74 1.05
CA THR A 105 8.19 9.82 -0.31
C THR A 105 7.09 10.21 -1.31
N ASP A 106 5.92 9.59 -1.20
CA ASP A 106 4.77 9.90 -2.04
C ASP A 106 4.24 11.33 -1.80
N ALA A 107 4.17 11.79 -0.54
CA ALA A 107 3.78 13.16 -0.21
C ALA A 107 4.76 14.20 -0.79
N VAL A 108 6.07 13.93 -0.75
CA VAL A 108 7.10 14.78 -1.37
C VAL A 108 6.94 14.81 -2.88
N LEU A 109 6.77 13.65 -3.53
CA LEU A 109 6.61 13.56 -4.99
C LEU A 109 5.30 14.18 -5.50
N ARG A 110 4.21 14.12 -4.72
CA ARG A 110 2.93 14.77 -5.05
C ARG A 110 3.04 16.30 -5.09
N ARG A 111 3.96 16.89 -4.32
CA ARG A 111 4.17 18.34 -4.28
C ARG A 111 4.84 18.88 -5.54
N ASP A 112 5.57 18.03 -6.26
CA ASP A 112 6.22 18.39 -7.51
C ASP A 112 5.30 18.12 -8.71
N ARG A 113 4.93 19.20 -9.41
CA ARG A 113 4.08 19.14 -10.62
C ARG A 113 4.77 18.56 -11.84
N ARG A 114 6.11 18.44 -11.84
CA ARG A 114 6.88 17.94 -13.00
C ARG A 114 7.19 16.44 -12.96
N THR A 115 6.77 15.71 -11.93
CA THR A 115 7.11 14.29 -11.79
C THR A 115 6.30 13.39 -12.73
N THR A 116 7.01 12.61 -13.54
CA THR A 116 6.46 11.59 -14.43
C THR A 116 5.74 10.49 -13.64
N PRO A 117 4.61 9.93 -14.14
CA PRO A 117 3.84 8.91 -13.43
C PRO A 117 4.64 7.65 -13.07
N ALA A 118 5.63 7.25 -13.87
CA ALA A 118 6.49 6.09 -13.57
C ALA A 118 7.39 6.33 -12.34
N THR A 119 7.90 7.55 -12.17
CA THR A 119 8.74 7.94 -11.02
C THR A 119 7.94 7.90 -9.72
N ARG A 120 6.64 8.22 -9.78
CA ARG A 120 5.74 8.20 -8.62
C ARG A 120 5.44 6.80 -8.08
N THR A 121 5.74 5.75 -8.85
CA THR A 121 5.59 4.37 -8.38
C THR A 121 6.89 3.74 -7.94
N THR A 122 7.99 4.01 -8.63
CA THR A 122 9.29 3.36 -8.36
C THR A 122 10.00 3.94 -7.16
N VAL A 123 9.98 5.26 -6.97
CA VAL A 123 10.69 5.94 -5.89
C VAL A 123 10.16 5.56 -4.50
N PRO A 124 8.84 5.60 -4.20
CA PRO A 124 8.34 5.19 -2.88
C PRO A 124 8.55 3.69 -2.61
N ALA A 125 8.49 2.85 -3.66
CA ALA A 125 8.82 1.43 -3.54
C ALA A 125 10.29 1.22 -3.18
N LEU A 126 11.19 1.91 -3.88
CA LEU A 126 12.62 1.84 -3.58
C LEU A 126 12.89 2.33 -2.16
N ALA A 127 12.30 3.47 -1.75
CA ALA A 127 12.44 4.00 -0.40
C ALA A 127 11.98 2.99 0.66
N ALA A 128 10.80 2.38 0.49
CA ALA A 128 10.31 1.35 1.39
C ALA A 128 11.24 0.13 1.45
N THR A 129 11.77 -0.33 0.31
CA THR A 129 12.73 -1.45 0.28
C THR A 129 14.05 -1.13 0.97
N VAL A 130 14.59 0.08 0.79
CA VAL A 130 15.82 0.52 1.46
C VAL A 130 15.61 0.61 2.95
N VAL A 131 14.50 1.20 3.40
CA VAL A 131 14.14 1.27 4.82
C VAL A 131 14.00 -0.14 5.40
N LEU A 132 13.34 -1.06 4.70
CA LEU A 132 13.18 -2.44 5.16
C LEU A 132 14.53 -3.18 5.26
N ALA A 133 15.43 -2.96 4.30
CA ALA A 133 16.78 -3.54 4.32
C ALA A 133 17.60 -3.01 5.52
N LEU A 134 17.56 -1.69 5.76
CA LEU A 134 18.24 -1.06 6.90
C LEU A 134 17.67 -1.53 8.24
N LEU A 135 16.34 -1.63 8.35
CA LEU A 135 15.67 -2.14 9.55
C LEU A 135 16.02 -3.59 9.81
N THR A 136 16.01 -4.43 8.77
CA THR A 136 16.41 -5.83 8.87
C THR A 136 17.84 -5.95 9.37
N TRP A 137 18.77 -5.19 8.76
CA TRP A 137 20.17 -5.19 9.16
C TRP A 137 20.37 -4.73 10.61
N ALA A 138 19.75 -3.61 11.00
CA ALA A 138 19.83 -3.08 12.36
C ALA A 138 19.24 -4.05 13.38
N ALA A 139 18.10 -4.68 13.08
CA ALA A 139 17.47 -5.67 13.94
C ALA A 139 18.32 -6.93 14.07
N THR A 140 18.94 -7.43 12.99
CA THR A 140 19.85 -8.57 13.09
C THR A 140 21.07 -8.25 13.96
N ALA A 141 21.71 -7.10 13.75
CA ALA A 141 22.87 -6.69 14.55
C ALA A 141 22.51 -6.50 16.04
N TRP A 142 21.33 -5.92 16.31
CA TRP A 142 20.83 -5.76 17.67
C TRP A 142 20.56 -7.10 18.36
N LEU A 143 19.88 -8.03 17.68
CA LEU A 143 19.58 -9.34 18.21
C LEU A 143 20.86 -10.16 18.46
N ASP A 144 21.85 -10.08 17.56
CA ASP A 144 23.14 -10.74 17.75
C ASP A 144 23.83 -10.27 19.03
N LEU A 145 23.83 -8.96 19.32
CA LEU A 145 24.36 -8.40 20.57
C LEU A 145 23.58 -8.86 21.80
N ARG A 146 22.25 -8.93 21.71
CA ARG A 146 21.38 -9.35 22.82
C ARG A 146 21.48 -10.85 23.12
N VAL A 147 21.79 -11.65 22.10
CA VAL A 147 21.81 -13.11 22.20
C VAL A 147 23.21 -13.69 22.39
N ALA A 148 24.27 -12.89 22.16
CA ALA A 148 25.65 -13.27 22.39
C ALA A 148 25.90 -14.01 23.73
N PRO A 149 25.35 -13.57 24.89
CA PRO A 149 25.55 -14.26 26.17
C PRO A 149 24.98 -15.68 26.21
N PHE A 150 24.01 -16.00 25.35
CA PHE A 150 23.35 -17.31 25.31
C PHE A 150 24.01 -18.27 24.32
N THR A 151 24.80 -17.76 23.38
CA THR A 151 25.49 -18.57 22.36
C THR A 151 26.95 -18.85 22.69
N HIS A 152 27.62 -17.96 23.43
CA HIS A 152 28.98 -18.12 23.91
C HIS A 152 28.99 -17.91 25.43
N PRO A 153 28.84 -18.98 26.23
CA PRO A 153 29.08 -18.89 27.66
C PRO A 153 30.59 -18.70 27.87
N ASP A 154 31.00 -17.51 28.31
CA ASP A 154 32.35 -17.26 28.83
C ASP A 154 32.55 -17.99 30.18
#